data_AF-A0A8B7Y756-F1
#
_entry.id   AF-A0A8B7Y756-F1
#
_cell.length_a   1.000
_cell.length_b   1.000
_cell.length_c   1.000
_cell.angle_alpha   90.00
_cell.angle_beta   90.00
_cell.angle_gamma   90.00
#
_symmetry.space_group_name_H-M   'P 1'
#
loop_
_entity.id
_entity.type
_entity.pdbx_description
1 polymer ?
#
loop_
_entity_poly.entity_id
_entity_poly.type
_entity_poly.pdbx_seq_one_letter_code
_entity_poly.pdbx_strand_id
1 'polypeptide(L)'
;MATLGSYLQPSTWQLEWVCHGVDPKFPGNGGPECARFLDPVQRLLETVLVLTVCFVEMRLTWPRLDLPPSVLEAVERHRRSGRGEAGKRVLLVVLCLVFGVELGLKFATKTFIYMMNPCHVLTLVQIYLLAVPPSKTALIVFRAHMSALSGPFLAIIFPVLNTRLLPCEPELYWVQHVLIYLIIPPYLMSLGGAYTCEPLSNFSWVIFMTGAQFIYHFIPLQGMALLLHVNLNNMLCPAPSDPFCSSWYRMFALVHQHLLLPVHLKLYTLVMRLILPVNPDPINGDVIKKSH
;
A
#
# COMPACT_ATOMS: atom_id res chain seq x y z
N MET A 1 -33.19 33.62 11.04
CA MET A 1 -31.82 33.05 10.95
C MET A 1 -31.92 31.69 10.29
N ALA A 2 -31.84 31.65 8.96
CA ALA A 2 -31.76 30.41 8.20
C ALA A 2 -30.38 29.79 8.47
N THR A 3 -30.37 28.57 8.98
CA THR A 3 -29.16 27.81 9.31
C THR A 3 -28.32 27.58 8.07
N LEU A 4 -27.04 27.96 8.15
CA LEU A 4 -25.97 27.72 7.17
C LEU A 4 -25.70 26.23 6.81
N GLY A 5 -26.57 25.30 7.21
CA GLY A 5 -26.40 23.85 7.02
C GLY A 5 -26.94 23.29 5.70
N SER A 6 -27.70 24.07 4.92
CA SER A 6 -28.36 23.56 3.70
C SER A 6 -27.59 23.80 2.40
N TYR A 7 -26.42 24.45 2.43
CA TYR A 7 -25.65 24.83 1.24
C TYR A 7 -24.43 23.95 0.95
N LEU A 8 -24.19 22.90 1.73
CA LEU A 8 -23.06 21.97 1.56
C LEU A 8 -23.50 20.49 1.48
N GLN A 9 -24.67 20.21 0.91
CA GLN A 9 -24.93 18.88 0.36
C GLN A 9 -24.72 18.95 -1.15
N PRO A 10 -23.60 18.41 -1.69
CA PRO A 10 -23.54 18.10 -3.12
C PRO A 10 -24.80 17.32 -3.46
N SER A 11 -25.47 17.65 -4.56
CA SER A 11 -26.64 16.89 -5.00
C SER A 11 -26.27 15.41 -5.03
N THR A 12 -27.07 14.56 -4.37
CA THR A 12 -26.80 13.13 -4.15
C THR A 12 -26.44 12.36 -5.42
N TRP A 13 -26.81 12.89 -6.59
CA TRP A 13 -26.48 12.39 -7.92
C TRP A 13 -24.99 12.47 -8.31
N GLN A 14 -24.21 13.43 -7.77
CA GLN A 14 -22.83 13.68 -8.22
C GLN A 14 -21.81 12.64 -7.70
N LEU A 15 -22.15 11.90 -6.64
CA LEU A 15 -21.28 10.91 -5.99
C LEU A 15 -21.84 9.48 -6.05
N GLU A 16 -22.87 9.22 -6.85
CA GLU A 16 -23.45 7.86 -6.93
C GLU A 16 -22.41 6.80 -7.28
N TRP A 17 -21.56 7.08 -8.26
CA TRP A 17 -20.51 6.16 -8.72
C TRP A 17 -19.43 5.90 -7.64
N VAL A 18 -19.36 6.70 -6.58
CA VAL A 18 -18.36 6.59 -5.52
C VAL A 18 -18.67 5.41 -4.60
N CYS A 19 -19.88 5.35 -4.05
CA CYS A 19 -20.20 4.37 -3.02
C CYS A 19 -21.62 3.80 -3.06
N HIS A 20 -22.45 4.14 -4.05
CA HIS A 20 -23.83 3.65 -4.12
C HIS A 20 -23.92 2.12 -4.27
N GLY A 21 -22.90 1.48 -4.84
CA GLY A 21 -22.84 0.03 -4.96
C GLY A 21 -22.34 -0.69 -3.73
N VAL A 22 -21.96 0.01 -2.67
CA VAL A 22 -21.53 -0.63 -1.42
C VAL A 22 -22.76 -1.16 -0.69
N ASP A 23 -22.99 -2.47 -0.80
CA ASP A 23 -24.09 -3.14 -0.11
C ASP A 23 -23.67 -3.59 1.30
N PRO A 24 -24.26 -3.01 2.36
CA PRO A 24 -23.94 -3.35 3.76
C PRO A 24 -24.41 -4.76 4.15
N LYS A 25 -25.19 -5.46 3.32
CA LYS A 25 -25.55 -6.87 3.57
C LYS A 25 -24.34 -7.79 3.50
N PHE A 26 -23.30 -7.41 2.77
CA PHE A 26 -22.05 -8.17 2.77
C PHE A 26 -21.29 -7.91 4.08
N PRO A 27 -20.94 -8.97 4.83
CA PRO A 27 -20.18 -8.82 6.07
C PRO A 27 -18.88 -8.04 5.85
N GLY A 28 -18.65 -7.03 6.71
CA GLY A 28 -17.46 -6.19 6.65
C GLY A 28 -17.41 -5.18 5.50
N ASN A 29 -18.50 -4.98 4.73
CA ASN A 29 -18.53 -4.05 3.60
C ASN A 29 -18.89 -2.60 4.03
N GLY A 30 -19.63 -2.43 5.14
CA GLY A 30 -19.98 -1.11 5.67
C GLY A 30 -21.32 -1.09 6.40
N GLY A 31 -21.97 0.07 6.41
CA GLY A 31 -23.28 0.30 7.00
C GLY A 31 -23.26 0.84 8.43
N PRO A 32 -24.42 1.23 8.97
CA PRO A 32 -24.53 1.87 10.28
C PRO A 32 -24.10 0.97 11.45
N GLU A 33 -24.20 -0.36 11.31
CA GLU A 33 -23.71 -1.30 12.32
C GLU A 33 -22.17 -1.31 12.35
N CYS A 34 -21.53 -1.41 11.18
CA CYS A 34 -20.08 -1.33 11.06
C CYS A 34 -19.55 0.04 11.55
N ALA A 35 -20.22 1.15 11.20
CA ALA A 35 -19.83 2.49 11.65
C ALA A 35 -19.95 2.67 13.17
N ARG A 36 -20.88 1.97 13.82
CA ARG A 36 -21.09 1.98 15.28
C ARG A 36 -20.41 0.81 16.01
N PHE A 37 -19.63 -0.01 15.29
CA PHE A 37 -18.95 -1.17 15.87
C PHE A 37 -18.02 -0.79 17.03
N LEU A 38 -17.32 0.35 16.90
CA LEU A 38 -16.52 0.94 17.97
C LEU A 38 -17.25 2.11 18.60
N ASP A 39 -17.15 2.20 19.94
CA ASP A 39 -17.53 3.39 20.68
C ASP A 39 -16.77 4.62 20.15
N PRO A 40 -17.41 5.79 19.93
CA PRO A 40 -16.74 6.97 19.39
C PRO A 40 -15.57 7.48 20.25
N VAL A 41 -15.66 7.37 21.58
CA VAL A 41 -14.60 7.78 22.50
C VAL A 41 -13.43 6.82 22.41
N GLN A 42 -13.69 5.50 22.47
CA GLN A 42 -12.66 4.50 22.22
C GLN A 42 -11.99 4.74 20.86
N ARG A 43 -12.78 4.99 19.82
CA ARG A 43 -12.27 5.20 18.47
C ARG A 43 -11.28 6.36 18.41
N LEU A 44 -11.67 7.49 19.01
CA LEU A 44 -10.86 8.70 19.09
C LEU A 44 -9.57 8.47 19.88
N LEU A 45 -9.65 7.83 21.05
CA LEU A 45 -8.50 7.54 21.90
C LEU A 45 -7.48 6.64 21.19
N GLU A 46 -7.96 5.58 20.55
CA GLU A 46 -7.12 4.70 19.72
C GLU A 46 -6.48 5.46 18.55
N THR A 47 -7.22 6.32 17.85
CA THR A 47 -6.67 7.14 16.77
C THR A 47 -5.56 8.08 17.28
N VAL A 48 -5.79 8.78 18.41
CA VAL A 48 -4.78 9.66 19.01
C VAL A 48 -3.53 8.87 19.42
N LEU A 49 -3.71 7.71 20.05
CA LEU A 49 -2.61 6.84 20.46
C LEU A 49 -1.77 6.38 19.27
N VAL A 50 -2.42 5.81 18.24
CA VAL A 50 -1.74 5.31 17.03
C VAL A 50 -1.00 6.44 16.34
N LEU A 51 -1.64 7.59 16.11
CA LEU A 51 -0.99 8.73 15.48
C LEU A 51 0.22 9.23 16.29
N THR A 52 0.11 9.24 17.62
CA THR A 52 1.24 9.60 18.49
C THR A 52 2.42 8.66 18.30
N VAL A 53 2.17 7.33 18.29
CA VAL A 53 3.21 6.32 18.02
C VAL A 53 3.84 6.55 16.65
N CYS A 54 3.03 6.72 15.59
CA CYS A 54 3.53 6.93 14.23
C CYS A 54 4.40 8.18 14.12
N PHE A 55 3.98 9.31 14.69
CA PHE A 55 4.77 10.54 14.64
C PHE A 55 6.08 10.42 15.43
N VAL A 56 6.08 9.71 16.57
CA VAL A 56 7.29 9.43 17.34
C VAL A 56 8.25 8.57 16.51
N GLU A 57 7.78 7.44 15.97
CA GLU A 57 8.60 6.54 15.15
C GLU A 57 9.18 7.24 13.92
N MET A 58 8.33 7.97 13.19
CA MET A 58 8.74 8.73 12.01
C MET A 58 9.79 9.79 12.38
N ARG A 59 9.61 10.49 13.51
CA ARG A 59 10.58 11.49 13.98
C ARG A 59 11.92 10.87 14.39
N LEU A 60 11.90 9.71 15.02
CA LEU A 60 13.11 8.99 15.45
C LEU A 60 13.89 8.42 14.26
N THR A 61 13.20 8.04 13.19
CA THR A 61 13.81 7.37 12.02
C THR A 61 14.14 8.32 10.87
N TRP A 62 13.47 9.48 10.79
CA TRP A 62 13.72 10.50 9.76
C TRP A 62 15.20 10.85 9.55
N PRO A 63 16.01 11.09 10.61
CA PRO A 63 17.42 11.43 10.44
C PRO A 63 18.28 10.29 9.88
N ARG A 64 17.75 9.07 9.81
CA ARG A 64 18.46 7.85 9.36
C ARG A 64 17.96 7.36 7.99
N LEU A 65 17.14 8.15 7.30
CA LEU A 65 16.68 7.88 5.93
C LEU A 65 17.74 8.26 4.89
N ASP A 66 18.99 7.91 5.18
CA ASP A 66 20.13 8.29 4.37
C ASP A 66 20.16 7.53 3.04
N LEU A 67 20.64 8.24 2.02
CA LEU A 67 20.94 7.72 0.71
C LEU A 67 22.45 7.87 0.48
N PRO A 68 23.25 6.81 0.73
CA PRO A 68 24.69 6.88 0.58
C PRO A 68 25.10 7.32 -0.84
N PRO A 69 26.21 8.08 -1.01
CA PRO A 69 26.68 8.51 -2.32
C PRO A 69 26.86 7.37 -3.33
N SER A 70 27.33 6.21 -2.86
CA SER A 70 27.47 5.00 -3.68
C SER A 70 26.15 4.49 -4.28
N VAL A 71 25.03 4.65 -3.55
CA VAL A 71 23.69 4.30 -4.05
C VAL A 71 23.26 5.29 -5.10
N LEU A 72 23.49 6.59 -4.89
CA LEU A 72 23.19 7.62 -5.87
C LEU A 72 24.00 7.43 -7.16
N GLU A 73 25.29 7.10 -7.05
CA GLU A 73 26.11 6.76 -8.22
C GLU A 73 25.56 5.54 -9.00
N ALA A 74 25.04 4.53 -8.29
CA ALA A 74 24.40 3.38 -8.92
C ALA A 74 23.10 3.76 -9.65
N VAL A 75 22.31 4.70 -9.12
CA VAL A 75 21.15 5.29 -9.80
C VAL A 75 21.59 5.96 -11.11
N GLU A 76 22.62 6.80 -11.07
CA GLU A 76 23.15 7.49 -12.24
C GLU A 76 23.73 6.52 -13.29
N ARG A 77 24.38 5.43 -12.86
CA ARG A 77 24.85 4.36 -13.76
C ARG A 77 23.68 3.64 -14.43
N HIS A 78 22.65 3.29 -13.66
CA HIS A 78 21.45 2.65 -14.17
C HIS A 78 20.71 3.53 -15.17
N ARG A 79 20.55 4.82 -14.87
CA ARG A 79 19.94 5.78 -15.78
C ARG A 79 20.67 5.85 -17.13
N ARG A 80 22.01 5.83 -17.11
CA ARG A 80 22.84 5.89 -18.32
C ARG A 80 22.81 4.60 -19.13
N SER A 81 22.67 3.44 -18.49
CA SER A 81 22.68 2.15 -19.20
C SER A 81 21.38 1.83 -19.91
N GLY A 82 20.24 2.44 -19.52
CA GLY A 82 18.93 2.10 -20.06
C GLY A 82 18.51 0.65 -19.79
N ARG A 83 19.14 -0.02 -18.82
CA ARG A 83 18.92 -1.43 -18.50
C ARG A 83 17.47 -1.64 -18.02
N GLY A 84 16.79 -2.60 -18.65
CA GLY A 84 15.45 -3.03 -18.25
C GLY A 84 14.30 -2.16 -18.78
N GLU A 85 14.57 -1.21 -19.67
CA GLU A 85 13.53 -0.32 -20.20
C GLU A 85 12.45 -1.09 -21.00
N ALA A 86 12.84 -2.10 -21.78
CA ALA A 86 11.88 -2.93 -22.52
C ALA A 86 10.92 -3.69 -21.58
N GLY A 87 11.44 -4.39 -20.57
CA GLY A 87 10.60 -5.12 -19.61
C GLY A 87 9.76 -4.19 -18.73
N LYS A 88 10.28 -3.00 -18.36
CA LYS A 88 9.48 -1.97 -17.66
C LYS A 88 8.29 -1.55 -18.52
N ARG A 89 8.47 -1.32 -19.82
CA ARG A 89 7.38 -0.95 -20.74
C ARG A 89 6.35 -2.05 -20.89
N VAL A 90 6.78 -3.31 -21.02
CA VAL A 90 5.85 -4.45 -21.09
C VAL A 90 5.02 -4.55 -19.80
N LEU A 91 5.68 -4.53 -18.64
CA LEU A 91 4.98 -4.59 -17.35
C LEU A 91 4.08 -3.38 -17.12
N LEU A 92 4.48 -2.19 -17.57
CA LEU A 92 3.67 -0.98 -17.50
C LEU A 92 2.37 -1.15 -18.29
N VAL A 93 2.46 -1.62 -19.54
CA VAL A 93 1.29 -1.86 -20.39
C VAL A 93 0.36 -2.89 -19.73
N VAL A 94 0.91 -4.02 -19.29
CA VAL A 94 0.13 -5.09 -18.63
C VAL A 94 -0.56 -4.55 -17.37
N LEU A 95 0.18 -3.85 -16.49
CA LEU A 95 -0.38 -3.32 -15.25
C LEU A 95 -1.44 -2.24 -15.50
N CYS A 96 -1.21 -1.35 -16.46
CA CYS A 96 -2.19 -0.33 -16.85
C CYS A 96 -3.46 -0.94 -17.43
N LEU A 97 -3.36 -2.03 -18.21
CA LEU A 97 -4.54 -2.75 -18.71
C LEU A 97 -5.32 -3.38 -17.55
N VAL A 98 -4.65 -4.12 -16.66
CA VAL A 98 -5.28 -4.73 -15.48
C VAL A 98 -5.95 -3.67 -14.60
N PHE A 99 -5.25 -2.57 -14.32
CA PHE A 99 -5.78 -1.48 -13.51
C PHE A 99 -6.91 -0.71 -14.20
N GLY A 100 -6.83 -0.53 -15.53
CA GLY A 100 -7.89 0.09 -16.32
C GLY A 100 -9.19 -0.72 -16.32
N VAL A 101 -9.10 -2.05 -16.43
CA VAL A 101 -10.26 -2.93 -16.29
C VAL A 101 -10.84 -2.87 -14.87
N GLU A 102 -9.98 -2.88 -13.84
CA GLU A 102 -10.41 -2.78 -12.44
C GLU A 102 -11.16 -1.45 -12.20
N LEU A 103 -10.61 -0.33 -12.69
CA LEU A 103 -11.29 0.97 -12.65
C LEU A 103 -12.67 0.91 -13.32
N GLY A 104 -12.75 0.34 -14.54
CA GLY A 104 -14.00 0.19 -15.27
C GLY A 104 -15.05 -0.59 -14.48
N LEU A 105 -14.65 -1.71 -13.86
CA LEU A 105 -15.53 -2.53 -13.01
C LEU A 105 -15.97 -1.77 -11.76
N LYS A 106 -15.08 -1.00 -11.12
CA LYS A 106 -15.42 -0.17 -9.96
C LYS A 106 -16.39 0.97 -10.29
N PHE A 107 -16.28 1.57 -11.47
CA PHE A 107 -17.27 2.52 -11.96
C PHE A 107 -18.60 1.82 -12.28
N ALA A 108 -18.57 0.68 -12.96
CA ALA A 108 -19.78 -0.07 -13.33
C ALA A 108 -20.57 -0.55 -12.10
N THR A 109 -19.86 -0.99 -11.05
CA THR A 109 -20.46 -1.41 -9.79
C THR A 109 -20.75 -0.24 -8.84
N LYS A 110 -20.39 1.00 -9.17
CA LYS A 110 -20.53 2.17 -8.28
C LYS A 110 -19.82 1.98 -6.92
N THR A 111 -18.65 1.34 -6.93
CA THR A 111 -17.82 1.06 -5.74
C THR A 111 -16.45 1.72 -5.81
N PHE A 112 -16.33 2.85 -6.51
CA PHE A 112 -15.05 3.54 -6.74
C PHE A 112 -14.32 3.95 -5.45
N ILE A 113 -15.02 4.15 -4.34
CA ILE A 113 -14.42 4.45 -3.04
C ILE A 113 -13.34 3.43 -2.64
N TYR A 114 -13.47 2.17 -3.07
CA TYR A 114 -12.46 1.14 -2.83
C TYR A 114 -11.14 1.35 -3.55
N MET A 115 -11.02 2.29 -4.49
CA MET A 115 -9.73 2.72 -5.05
C MET A 115 -8.79 3.30 -4.00
N MET A 116 -9.31 3.70 -2.84
CA MET A 116 -8.51 4.10 -1.68
C MET A 116 -7.90 2.90 -0.94
N ASN A 117 -8.32 1.65 -1.19
CA ASN A 117 -7.68 0.51 -0.53
C ASN A 117 -6.19 0.44 -0.93
N PRO A 118 -5.29 0.06 0.01
CA PRO A 118 -3.85 0.17 -0.20
C PRO A 118 -3.32 -0.54 -1.46
N CYS A 119 -3.89 -1.68 -1.86
CA CYS A 119 -3.44 -2.41 -3.05
C CYS A 119 -3.61 -1.60 -4.34
N HIS A 120 -4.65 -0.78 -4.47
CA HIS A 120 -4.86 0.06 -5.65
C HIS A 120 -3.94 1.29 -5.66
N VAL A 121 -3.72 1.91 -4.50
CA VAL A 121 -2.71 2.97 -4.34
C VAL A 121 -1.32 2.42 -4.66
N LEU A 122 -1.02 1.20 -4.23
CA LEU A 122 0.23 0.51 -4.53
C LEU A 122 0.38 0.22 -6.02
N THR A 123 -0.71 -0.17 -6.71
CA THR A 123 -0.72 -0.31 -8.17
C THR A 123 -0.37 1.01 -8.86
N LEU A 124 -0.94 2.14 -8.43
CA LEU A 124 -0.57 3.46 -8.96
C LEU A 124 0.91 3.80 -8.73
N VAL A 125 1.44 3.48 -7.55
CA VAL A 125 2.88 3.65 -7.24
C VAL A 125 3.75 2.80 -8.16
N GLN A 126 3.36 1.56 -8.46
CA GLN A 126 4.09 0.72 -9.40
C GLN A 126 3.99 1.19 -10.86
N ILE A 127 2.83 1.69 -11.29
CA ILE A 127 2.68 2.36 -12.59
C ILE A 127 3.68 3.52 -12.68
N TYR A 128 3.76 4.36 -11.64
CA TYR A 128 4.75 5.43 -11.57
C TYR A 128 6.17 4.90 -11.69
N LEU A 129 6.56 3.91 -10.88
CA LEU A 129 7.93 3.35 -10.87
C LEU A 129 8.33 2.71 -12.20
N LEU A 130 7.38 2.12 -12.93
CA LEU A 130 7.58 1.53 -14.25
C LEU A 130 7.66 2.60 -15.35
N ALA A 131 6.95 3.71 -15.21
CA ALA A 131 6.89 4.78 -16.20
C ALA A 131 8.06 5.78 -16.12
N VAL A 132 8.57 6.07 -14.92
CA VAL A 132 9.61 7.09 -14.75
C VAL A 132 11.02 6.55 -15.00
N PRO A 133 11.95 7.39 -15.49
CA PRO A 133 13.36 7.02 -15.58
C PRO A 133 13.98 6.88 -14.17
N PRO A 134 15.06 6.08 -14.03
CA PRO A 134 15.79 5.95 -12.78
C PRO A 134 16.24 7.32 -12.25
N SER A 135 15.95 7.60 -10.98
CA SER A 135 16.23 8.88 -10.33
C SER A 135 16.23 8.73 -8.80
N LYS A 136 16.74 9.73 -8.08
CA LYS A 136 16.65 9.79 -6.61
C LYS A 136 15.20 9.68 -6.12
N THR A 137 14.25 10.32 -6.80
CA THR A 137 12.83 10.23 -6.46
C THR A 137 12.30 8.82 -6.66
N ALA A 138 12.61 8.18 -7.79
CA ALA A 138 12.22 6.79 -8.04
C ALA A 138 12.77 5.84 -6.95
N LEU A 139 14.00 6.07 -6.47
CA LEU A 139 14.59 5.31 -5.37
C LEU A 139 13.82 5.47 -4.05
N ILE A 140 13.48 6.70 -3.67
CA ILE A 140 12.71 6.96 -2.45
C ILE A 140 11.32 6.32 -2.55
N VAL A 141 10.65 6.48 -3.68
CA VAL A 141 9.33 5.88 -3.93
C VAL A 141 9.43 4.37 -3.94
N PHE A 142 10.49 3.78 -4.50
CA PHE A 142 10.70 2.34 -4.49
C PHE A 142 10.90 1.79 -3.08
N ARG A 143 11.72 2.43 -2.24
CA ARG A 143 11.88 2.01 -0.83
C ARG A 143 10.59 2.13 -0.02
N ALA A 144 9.84 3.21 -0.23
CA ALA A 144 8.52 3.39 0.36
C ALA A 144 7.54 2.29 -0.09
N HIS A 145 7.52 2.00 -1.39
CA HIS A 145 6.73 0.95 -2.03
C HIS A 145 7.03 -0.44 -1.45
N MET A 146 8.31 -0.78 -1.31
CA MET A 146 8.73 -2.08 -0.77
C MET A 146 8.17 -2.33 0.64
N SER A 147 8.11 -1.30 1.48
CA SER A 147 7.55 -1.39 2.85
C SER A 147 6.03 -1.64 2.87
N ALA A 148 5.33 -1.37 1.76
CA ALA A 148 3.88 -1.57 1.63
C ALA A 148 3.51 -2.93 1.00
N LEU A 149 4.50 -3.77 0.66
CA LEU A 149 4.25 -5.10 0.08
C LEU A 149 3.61 -6.12 1.04
N SER A 150 3.59 -5.84 2.34
CA SER A 150 2.84 -6.64 3.32
C SER A 150 1.34 -6.66 3.02
N GLY A 151 0.79 -5.56 2.47
CA GLY A 151 -0.61 -5.45 2.06
C GLY A 151 -1.02 -6.50 1.02
N PRO A 152 -0.43 -6.51 -0.20
CA PRO A 152 -0.77 -7.50 -1.20
C PRO A 152 -0.37 -8.93 -0.81
N PHE A 153 0.66 -9.11 0.03
CA PHE A 153 0.97 -10.41 0.62
C PHE A 153 -0.20 -10.95 1.46
N LEU A 154 -0.72 -10.13 2.38
CA LEU A 154 -1.88 -10.49 3.20
C LEU A 154 -3.14 -10.70 2.34
N ALA A 155 -3.34 -9.91 1.30
CA ALA A 155 -4.46 -10.06 0.38
C ALA A 155 -4.41 -11.37 -0.43
N ILE A 156 -3.21 -11.92 -0.68
CA ILE A 156 -3.05 -13.24 -1.32
C ILE A 156 -3.38 -14.37 -0.34
N ILE A 157 -2.94 -14.26 0.91
CA ILE A 157 -3.14 -15.31 1.94
C ILE A 157 -4.56 -15.30 2.51
N PHE A 158 -5.13 -14.11 2.70
CA PHE A 158 -6.45 -13.88 3.27
C PHE A 158 -7.32 -13.08 2.29
N PRO A 159 -7.72 -13.70 1.16
CA PRO A 159 -8.41 -12.98 0.10
C PRO A 159 -9.84 -12.59 0.51
N VAL A 160 -10.23 -11.36 0.18
CA VAL A 160 -11.59 -10.84 0.40
C VAL A 160 -12.30 -10.77 -0.95
N LEU A 161 -12.97 -11.86 -1.30
CA LEU A 161 -13.66 -12.04 -2.60
C LEU A 161 -15.19 -11.96 -2.50
N ASN A 162 -15.75 -11.90 -1.29
CA ASN A 162 -17.19 -11.93 -1.06
C ASN A 162 -17.96 -10.74 -1.64
N THR A 163 -17.27 -9.67 -2.02
CA THR A 163 -17.83 -8.45 -2.63
C THR A 163 -17.55 -8.35 -4.13
N ARG A 164 -16.91 -9.37 -4.72
CA ARG A 164 -16.55 -9.45 -6.15
C ARG A 164 -17.60 -10.28 -6.88
N LEU A 165 -18.63 -9.62 -7.42
CA LEU A 165 -19.86 -10.26 -7.91
C LEU A 165 -19.92 -10.34 -9.44
N LEU A 166 -19.20 -9.48 -10.16
CA LEU A 166 -19.21 -9.52 -11.62
C LEU A 166 -18.24 -10.59 -12.16
N PRO A 167 -18.52 -11.17 -13.34
CA PRO A 167 -17.55 -12.01 -14.02
C PRO A 167 -16.21 -11.30 -14.17
N CYS A 168 -15.11 -12.03 -14.03
CA CYS A 168 -13.73 -11.53 -14.08
C CYS A 168 -13.26 -10.70 -12.88
N GLU A 169 -14.13 -10.27 -11.95
CA GLU A 169 -13.68 -9.51 -10.77
C GLU A 169 -12.77 -10.33 -9.83
N PRO A 170 -13.08 -11.60 -9.50
CA PRO A 170 -12.17 -12.43 -8.71
C PRO A 170 -10.86 -12.75 -9.43
N GLU A 171 -10.91 -13.04 -10.73
CA GLU A 171 -9.73 -13.34 -11.53
C GLU A 171 -8.82 -12.12 -11.62
N LEU A 172 -9.39 -10.93 -11.85
CA LEU A 172 -8.65 -9.68 -11.91
C LEU A 172 -8.02 -9.33 -10.57
N TYR A 173 -8.71 -9.62 -9.45
CA TYR A 173 -8.12 -9.52 -8.11
C TYR A 173 -6.83 -10.34 -8.02
N TRP A 174 -6.86 -11.63 -8.40
CA TRP A 174 -5.67 -12.48 -8.34
C TRP A 174 -4.56 -11.99 -9.28
N VAL A 175 -4.91 -11.64 -10.51
CA VAL A 175 -3.94 -11.13 -11.50
C VAL A 175 -3.27 -9.86 -10.99
N GLN A 176 -4.03 -8.90 -10.47
CA GLN A 176 -3.50 -7.68 -9.89
C GLN A 176 -2.54 -8.00 -8.73
N HIS A 177 -2.95 -8.83 -7.78
CA HIS A 177 -2.16 -9.12 -6.59
C HIS A 177 -0.87 -9.89 -6.91
N VAL A 178 -0.93 -10.83 -7.85
CA VAL A 178 0.25 -11.53 -8.37
C VAL A 178 1.20 -10.54 -9.05
N LEU A 179 0.69 -9.64 -9.90
CA LEU A 179 1.52 -8.62 -10.55
C LEU A 179 2.22 -7.73 -9.54
N ILE A 180 1.47 -7.16 -8.59
CA ILE A 180 2.00 -6.17 -7.66
C ILE A 180 2.89 -6.77 -6.57
N TYR A 181 2.80 -8.07 -6.30
CA TYR A 181 3.62 -8.74 -5.29
C TYR A 181 4.71 -9.64 -5.88
N LEU A 182 4.37 -10.56 -6.78
CA LEU A 182 5.27 -11.62 -7.24
C LEU A 182 6.04 -11.28 -8.51
N ILE A 183 5.59 -10.32 -9.31
CA ILE A 183 6.19 -10.04 -10.64
C ILE A 183 6.95 -8.72 -10.66
N ILE A 184 6.27 -7.61 -10.38
CA ILE A 184 6.85 -6.27 -10.55
C ILE A 184 7.96 -5.97 -9.55
N PRO A 185 7.79 -6.21 -8.23
CA PRO A 185 8.86 -5.90 -7.29
C PRO A 185 10.14 -6.71 -7.55
N PRO A 186 10.11 -8.05 -7.75
CA PRO A 186 11.31 -8.81 -8.10
C PRO A 186 11.95 -8.35 -9.40
N TYR A 187 11.14 -8.03 -10.42
CA TYR A 187 11.64 -7.48 -11.67
C TYR A 187 12.39 -6.17 -11.45
N LEU A 188 11.79 -5.20 -10.73
CA LEU A 188 12.44 -3.94 -10.43
C LEU A 188 13.73 -4.15 -9.62
N MET A 189 13.70 -4.99 -8.58
CA MET A 189 14.88 -5.35 -7.79
C MET A 189 16.00 -5.94 -8.65
N SER A 190 15.66 -6.76 -9.65
CA SER A 190 16.62 -7.36 -10.58
C SER A 190 17.35 -6.31 -11.42
N LEU A 191 16.79 -5.10 -11.59
CA LEU A 191 17.43 -4.01 -12.34
C LEU A 191 18.48 -3.25 -11.52
N GLY A 192 18.46 -3.35 -10.18
CA GLY A 192 19.36 -2.61 -9.29
C GLY A 192 19.23 -1.08 -9.43
N GLY A 193 20.28 -0.34 -9.07
CA GLY A 193 20.31 1.13 -9.17
C GLY A 193 19.21 1.81 -8.37
N ALA A 194 18.26 2.45 -9.05
CA ALA A 194 17.12 3.11 -8.42
C ALA A 194 16.17 2.15 -7.70
N TYR A 195 16.24 0.85 -8.01
CA TYR A 195 15.35 -0.16 -7.45
C TYR A 195 16.09 -1.03 -6.42
N THR A 196 16.77 -0.36 -5.48
CA THR A 196 17.53 -1.03 -4.41
C THR A 196 16.90 -0.78 -3.04
N CYS A 197 16.74 -1.87 -2.28
CA CYS A 197 16.26 -1.80 -0.90
C CYS A 197 17.33 -1.19 0.01
N GLU A 198 16.96 -0.82 1.25
CA GLU A 198 17.96 -0.54 2.27
C GLU A 198 18.66 -1.81 2.78
N PRO A 199 19.83 -1.68 3.45
CA PRO A 199 20.52 -2.80 4.08
C PRO A 199 19.63 -3.63 5.01
N LEU A 200 19.90 -4.94 5.12
CA LEU A 200 19.12 -5.83 5.99
C LEU A 200 19.22 -5.43 7.47
N SER A 201 20.34 -4.82 7.88
CA SER A 201 20.57 -4.32 9.23
C SER A 201 19.89 -2.97 9.52
N ASN A 202 19.46 -2.23 8.48
CA ASN A 202 18.85 -0.92 8.66
C ASN A 202 17.33 -1.00 8.60
N PHE A 203 16.65 -0.76 9.72
CA PHE A 203 15.19 -0.78 9.83
C PHE A 203 14.54 0.61 9.71
N SER A 204 15.32 1.68 9.55
CA SER A 204 14.81 3.05 9.63
C SER A 204 13.74 3.34 8.56
N TRP A 205 13.96 2.87 7.32
CA TRP A 205 13.00 3.03 6.23
C TRP A 205 11.67 2.32 6.52
N VAL A 206 11.70 1.05 6.92
CA VAL A 206 10.47 0.30 7.17
C VAL A 206 9.70 0.80 8.38
N ILE A 207 10.39 1.22 9.45
CA ILE A 207 9.72 1.81 10.61
C ILE A 207 9.09 3.16 10.25
N PHE A 208 9.82 4.02 9.53
CA PHE A 208 9.26 5.29 9.04
C PHE A 208 8.02 5.07 8.18
N MET A 209 8.09 4.11 7.25
CA MET A 209 6.99 3.79 6.34
C MET A 209 5.84 3.07 7.04
N THR A 210 6.09 2.33 8.13
CA THR A 210 5.04 1.76 8.98
C THR A 210 4.20 2.88 9.59
N GLY A 211 4.85 3.90 10.18
CA GLY A 211 4.16 5.09 10.68
C GLY A 211 3.35 5.80 9.58
N ALA A 212 3.94 5.99 8.40
CA ALA A 212 3.24 6.60 7.25
C ALA A 212 2.01 5.79 6.79
N GLN A 213 2.11 4.45 6.79
CA GLN A 213 0.99 3.57 6.47
C GLN A 213 -0.11 3.68 7.52
N PHE A 214 0.21 3.66 8.82
CA PHE A 214 -0.80 3.84 9.85
C PHE A 214 -1.48 5.22 9.76
N ILE A 215 -0.75 6.29 9.47
CA ILE A 215 -1.34 7.61 9.21
C ILE A 215 -2.33 7.55 8.04
N TYR A 216 -1.98 6.88 6.94
CA TYR A 216 -2.90 6.68 5.81
C TYR A 216 -4.19 5.96 6.22
N HIS A 217 -4.11 4.96 7.09
CA HIS A 217 -5.27 4.22 7.55
C HIS A 217 -6.13 5.05 8.52
N PHE A 218 -5.52 5.66 9.51
CA PHE A 218 -6.22 6.34 10.61
C PHE A 218 -6.68 7.76 10.27
N ILE A 219 -6.19 8.37 9.19
CA ILE A 219 -6.63 9.69 8.73
C ILE A 219 -7.50 9.58 7.47
N PRO A 220 -6.98 9.42 6.23
CA PRO A 220 -7.84 9.48 5.06
C PRO A 220 -8.78 8.29 4.96
N LEU A 221 -8.33 7.05 5.23
CA LEU A 221 -9.25 5.90 5.14
C LEU A 221 -10.33 5.95 6.21
N GLN A 222 -9.96 6.10 7.49
CA GLN A 222 -10.93 6.20 8.57
C GLN A 222 -11.89 7.38 8.37
N GLY A 223 -11.38 8.56 7.99
CA GLY A 223 -12.21 9.75 7.76
C GLY A 223 -13.25 9.52 6.67
N MET A 224 -12.82 9.02 5.51
CA MET A 224 -13.73 8.70 4.40
C MET A 224 -14.68 7.55 4.73
N ALA A 225 -14.20 6.55 5.46
CA ALA A 225 -15.00 5.43 5.90
C ALA A 225 -16.15 5.90 6.82
N LEU A 226 -15.85 6.78 7.77
CA LEU A 226 -16.86 7.36 8.67
C LEU A 226 -17.83 8.27 7.91
N LEU A 227 -17.32 9.09 6.99
CA LEU A 227 -18.16 10.01 6.22
C LEU A 227 -19.18 9.27 5.35
N LEU A 228 -18.78 8.14 4.76
CA LEU A 228 -19.58 7.39 3.79
C LEU A 228 -20.21 6.11 4.35
N HIS A 229 -19.94 5.76 5.61
CA HIS A 229 -20.30 4.47 6.22
C HIS A 229 -19.85 3.25 5.39
N VAL A 230 -18.68 3.35 4.74
CA VAL A 230 -18.07 2.27 3.96
C VAL A 230 -16.86 1.75 4.71
N ASN A 231 -16.70 0.44 4.85
CA ASN A 231 -15.59 -0.13 5.61
C ASN A 231 -14.30 -0.18 4.80
N LEU A 232 -13.70 0.98 4.52
CA LEU A 232 -12.44 1.07 3.80
C LEU A 232 -11.31 0.41 4.58
N ASN A 233 -10.72 -0.62 3.98
CA ASN A 233 -9.67 -1.46 4.55
C ASN A 233 -9.87 -1.78 6.05
N ASN A 234 -11.11 -2.12 6.43
CA ASN A 234 -11.49 -2.52 7.80
C ASN A 234 -11.30 -1.42 8.87
N MET A 235 -11.37 -0.14 8.50
CA MET A 235 -11.21 0.96 9.46
C MET A 235 -12.42 1.22 10.36
N LEU A 236 -13.61 0.72 10.02
CA LEU A 236 -14.82 0.86 10.85
C LEU A 236 -15.09 -0.36 11.72
N CYS A 237 -15.00 -1.54 11.11
CA CYS A 237 -15.21 -2.84 11.74
C CYS A 237 -14.25 -3.89 11.16
N PRO A 238 -13.95 -4.98 11.89
CA PRO A 238 -13.00 -6.01 11.45
C PRO A 238 -13.50 -6.75 10.21
N ALA A 239 -12.55 -7.32 9.46
CA ALA A 239 -12.89 -8.22 8.36
C ALA A 239 -13.57 -9.49 8.90
N PRO A 240 -14.43 -10.16 8.12
CA PRO A 240 -15.01 -11.45 8.52
C PRO A 240 -13.97 -12.53 8.80
N SER A 241 -12.79 -12.44 8.16
CA SER A 241 -11.67 -13.36 8.32
C SER A 241 -10.68 -12.95 9.41
N ASP A 242 -10.92 -11.84 10.13
CA ASP A 242 -10.00 -11.34 11.16
C ASP A 242 -10.01 -12.26 12.40
N PRO A 243 -8.89 -12.89 12.77
CA PRO A 243 -8.82 -13.76 13.94
C PRO A 243 -8.93 -13.00 15.28
N PHE A 244 -8.84 -11.66 15.25
CA PHE A 244 -8.94 -10.78 16.42
C PHE A 244 -10.24 -9.95 16.44
N CYS A 245 -11.31 -10.46 15.80
CA CYS A 245 -12.64 -9.83 15.70
C CYS A 245 -13.22 -9.51 17.09
N SER A 246 -12.89 -8.32 17.59
CA SER A 246 -13.23 -7.79 18.91
C SER A 246 -13.22 -6.26 18.84
N SER A 247 -13.69 -5.58 19.89
CA SER A 247 -13.60 -4.12 19.96
C SER A 247 -12.15 -3.60 19.95
N TRP A 248 -11.15 -4.46 20.19
CA TRP A 248 -9.73 -4.10 20.22
C TRP A 248 -8.96 -4.47 18.95
N TYR A 249 -9.65 -4.91 17.88
CA TYR A 249 -9.01 -5.40 16.65
C TYR A 249 -7.99 -4.41 16.04
N ARG A 250 -8.24 -3.10 16.14
CA ARG A 250 -7.29 -2.08 15.67
C ARG A 250 -6.02 -2.00 16.52
N MET A 251 -6.10 -2.27 17.82
CA MET A 251 -4.93 -2.32 18.69
C MET A 251 -4.15 -3.62 18.49
N PHE A 252 -4.84 -4.74 18.25
CA PHE A 252 -4.17 -5.95 17.79
C PHE A 252 -3.44 -5.70 16.47
N ALA A 253 -4.10 -5.06 15.50
CA ALA A 253 -3.49 -4.63 14.24
C ALA A 253 -2.27 -3.74 14.47
N LEU A 254 -2.36 -2.75 15.37
CA LEU A 254 -1.20 -1.94 15.75
C LEU A 254 -0.02 -2.81 16.18
N VAL A 255 -0.22 -3.68 17.17
CA VAL A 255 0.86 -4.49 17.74
C VAL A 255 1.45 -5.46 16.72
N HIS A 256 0.61 -6.26 16.06
CA HIS A 256 1.12 -7.32 15.19
C HIS A 256 1.71 -6.77 13.88
N GLN A 257 1.20 -5.65 13.35
CA GLN A 257 1.74 -5.05 12.12
C GLN A 257 3.11 -4.41 12.35
N HIS A 258 3.39 -3.86 13.54
CA HIS A 258 4.73 -3.37 13.89
C HIS A 258 5.80 -4.47 13.90
N LEU A 259 5.39 -5.74 14.06
CA LEU A 259 6.27 -6.90 13.87
C LEU A 259 6.26 -7.40 12.41
N LEU A 260 5.06 -7.55 11.84
CA LEU A 260 4.88 -8.17 10.52
C LEU A 260 5.54 -7.36 9.40
N LEU A 261 5.36 -6.04 9.36
CA LEU A 261 5.87 -5.19 8.26
C LEU A 261 7.40 -5.25 8.17
N PRO A 262 8.17 -5.02 9.26
CA PRO A 262 9.62 -5.15 9.23
C PRO A 262 10.09 -6.56 8.87
N VAL A 263 9.52 -7.59 9.50
CA VAL A 263 9.93 -8.98 9.26
C VAL A 263 9.65 -9.38 7.81
N HIS A 264 8.46 -9.06 7.31
CA HIS A 264 8.05 -9.34 5.94
C HIS A 264 9.00 -8.67 4.94
N LEU A 265 9.26 -7.36 5.07
CA LEU A 265 10.16 -6.66 4.16
C LEU A 265 11.56 -7.29 4.18
N LYS A 266 12.14 -7.52 5.36
CA LYS A 266 13.51 -8.06 5.45
C LYS A 266 13.61 -9.48 4.91
N LEU A 267 12.63 -10.33 5.23
CA LEU A 267 12.57 -11.68 4.67
C LEU A 267 12.39 -11.64 3.15
N TYR A 268 11.49 -10.80 2.66
CA TYR A 268 11.27 -10.61 1.23
C TYR A 268 12.56 -10.18 0.53
N THR A 269 13.25 -9.15 1.03
CA THR A 269 14.53 -8.71 0.49
C THR A 269 15.58 -9.81 0.53
N LEU A 270 15.68 -10.57 1.64
CA LEU A 270 16.62 -11.68 1.77
C LEU A 270 16.34 -12.77 0.71
N VAL A 271 15.10 -13.22 0.58
CA VAL A 271 14.71 -14.24 -0.40
C VAL A 271 15.00 -13.75 -1.82
N MET A 272 14.68 -12.50 -2.14
CA MET A 272 14.98 -11.94 -3.45
C MET A 272 16.49 -11.85 -3.73
N ARG A 273 17.34 -11.53 -2.73
CA ARG A 273 18.80 -11.57 -2.90
C ARG A 273 19.32 -12.97 -3.24
N LEU A 274 18.67 -14.03 -2.74
CA LEU A 274 19.08 -15.42 -2.96
C LEU A 274 18.67 -15.94 -4.35
N ILE A 275 17.56 -15.43 -4.90
CA ILE A 275 16.97 -15.95 -6.14
C ILE A 275 17.35 -15.10 -7.35
N LEU A 276 17.47 -13.77 -7.19
CA LEU A 276 17.76 -12.88 -8.30
C LEU A 276 19.25 -12.93 -8.67
N PRO A 277 19.58 -12.80 -9.98
CA PRO A 277 20.96 -12.82 -10.45
C PRO A 277 21.77 -11.68 -9.83
N VAL A 278 23.03 -11.97 -9.51
CA VAL A 278 23.96 -10.98 -8.95
C VAL A 278 24.21 -9.88 -9.99
N ASN A 279 23.62 -8.71 -9.76
CA ASN A 279 23.91 -7.50 -10.52
C ASN A 279 25.17 -6.82 -9.95
N PRO A 280 25.94 -6.04 -10.73
CA PRO A 280 27.11 -5.34 -10.20
C PRO A 280 26.74 -4.27 -9.16
N ASP A 281 25.48 -3.82 -9.16
CA ASP A 281 24.92 -2.97 -8.11
C ASP A 281 24.12 -3.84 -7.12
N PRO A 282 24.46 -3.83 -5.82
CA PRO A 282 23.82 -4.67 -4.82
C PRO A 282 22.35 -4.31 -4.64
N ILE A 283 21.48 -5.32 -4.60
CA ILE A 283 20.01 -5.23 -4.59
C ILE A 283 19.46 -4.51 -3.34
N ASN A 284 20.32 -4.26 -2.36
CA ASN A 284 19.97 -3.89 -1.00
C ASN A 284 20.85 -2.78 -0.40
N GLY A 285 21.57 -2.04 -1.26
CA GLY A 285 22.37 -0.91 -0.82
C GLY A 285 23.61 -1.23 0.03
N ASP A 286 23.94 -2.50 0.30
CA ASP A 286 25.23 -2.85 0.93
C ASP A 286 26.34 -2.54 -0.06
N VAL A 287 27.22 -1.60 0.26
CA VAL A 287 28.35 -1.28 -0.62
C VAL A 287 29.29 -2.47 -0.66
N ILE A 288 29.44 -3.10 -1.83
CA ILE A 288 30.57 -4.01 -2.05
C ILE A 288 31.82 -3.14 -2.01
N LYS A 289 32.52 -3.13 -0.86
CA LYS A 289 33.90 -2.66 -0.80
C LYS A 289 34.67 -3.56 -1.77
N LYS A 290 35.12 -3.02 -2.91
CA LYS A 290 36.11 -3.71 -3.72
C LYS A 290 37.32 -3.94 -2.81
N SER A 291 37.60 -5.19 -2.48
CA SER A 291 38.91 -5.57 -1.97
C SER A 291 39.91 -5.25 -3.07
N HIS A 292 40.74 -4.24 -2.84
CA HIS A 292 41.93 -3.99 -3.62
C HIS A 292 42.95 -5.11 -3.40
#